data_AF-A0A0F8WIP9-F1
#
_entry.id   AF-A0A0F8WIP9-F1
#
_cell.length_a   1.000
_cell.length_b   1.000
_cell.length_c   1.000
_cell.angle_alpha   90.00
_cell.angle_beta   90.00
_cell.angle_gamma   90.00
#
_symmetry.space_group_name_H-M   'P 1'
#
loop_
_entity.id
_entity.type
_entity.pdbx_description
1 polymer ?
#
loop_
_entity_poly.entity_id
_entity_poly.type
_entity_poly.pdbx_seq_one_letter_code
_entity_poly.pdbx_strand_id
1 'polypeptide(L)'
;MSEIEAADWTDGEYPTEAALERIEHWEGDLRELMAFVHSIWWAADWGWNQEGDDYYVSTGGWSGNEDIIGALRSNFLFWSLHHRSTRAGGHFMFCFHSLAAHDLCGQCKGTGLDALKKAT
;
A
#
# COMPACT_ATOMS: atom_id res chain seq x y z
N MET A 1 -5.78 -10.17 -20.54
CA MET A 1 -5.56 -10.68 -19.17
C MET A 1 -4.32 -11.54 -19.24
N SER A 2 -3.15 -10.92 -19.07
CA SER A 2 -1.88 -11.64 -19.06
C SER A 2 -1.75 -12.37 -17.73
N GLU A 3 -1.65 -13.68 -17.86
CA GLU A 3 -1.33 -14.68 -16.85
C GLU A 3 0.01 -14.31 -16.21
N ILE A 4 -0.02 -13.62 -15.06
CA ILE A 4 1.18 -13.46 -14.25
C ILE A 4 1.30 -14.78 -13.49
N GLU A 5 2.27 -15.60 -13.89
CA GLU A 5 2.66 -16.83 -13.21
C GLU A 5 2.97 -16.51 -11.75
N ALA A 6 2.02 -16.79 -10.85
CA ALA A 6 2.11 -16.51 -9.42
C ALA A 6 3.09 -17.46 -8.67
N ALA A 7 4.07 -18.04 -9.36
CA ALA A 7 4.89 -19.13 -8.85
C ALA A 7 6.36 -18.77 -8.54
N ASP A 8 6.78 -17.51 -8.67
CA ASP A 8 8.21 -17.12 -8.50
C ASP A 8 8.45 -15.91 -7.55
N TRP A 9 7.40 -15.36 -6.94
CA TRP A 9 7.55 -14.16 -6.09
C TRP A 9 7.61 -14.47 -4.60
N THR A 10 7.27 -15.69 -4.20
CA THR A 10 7.34 -16.14 -2.80
C THR A 10 8.21 -17.39 -2.64
N ASP A 11 9.00 -17.42 -1.57
CA ASP A 11 9.66 -18.64 -1.08
C ASP A 11 8.79 -19.22 0.05
N GLY A 12 7.93 -20.17 -0.33
CA GLY A 12 6.84 -20.63 0.52
C GLY A 12 5.81 -19.52 0.73
N GLU A 13 5.64 -19.10 1.98
CA GLU A 13 4.73 -18.01 2.38
C GLU A 13 5.41 -16.65 2.40
N TYR A 14 6.75 -16.58 2.32
CA TYR A 14 7.52 -15.35 2.44
C TYR A 14 7.76 -14.69 1.07
N PRO A 15 7.75 -13.35 0.98
CA PRO A 15 8.18 -12.66 -0.23
C PRO A 15 9.66 -12.95 -0.50
N THR A 16 10.01 -13.15 -1.77
CA THR A 16 11.41 -13.23 -2.20
C THR A 16 12.06 -11.84 -2.20
N GLU A 17 13.38 -11.79 -2.12
CA GLU A 17 14.13 -10.54 -2.29
C GLU A 17 13.81 -9.84 -3.63
N ALA A 18 13.63 -10.63 -4.70
CA ALA A 18 13.25 -10.10 -6.01
C ALA A 18 11.85 -9.44 -5.99
N ALA A 19 10.91 -9.98 -5.22
CA ALA A 19 9.59 -9.37 -5.04
C ALA A 19 9.68 -8.04 -4.28
N LEU A 20 10.51 -7.99 -3.24
CA LEU A 20 10.74 -6.77 -2.45
C LEU A 20 11.43 -5.68 -3.28
N GLU A 21 12.48 -6.03 -4.01
CA GLU A 21 13.18 -5.12 -4.92
C GLU A 21 12.24 -4.56 -6.01
N ARG A 22 11.35 -5.41 -6.53
CA ARG A 22 10.34 -5.01 -7.50
C ARG A 22 9.35 -4.00 -6.93
N ILE A 23 8.94 -4.15 -5.68
CA ILE A 23 8.05 -3.18 -5.00
C ILE A 23 8.76 -1.85 -4.80
N GLU A 24 10.00 -1.90 -4.31
CA GLU A 24 10.82 -0.72 -4.05
C GLU A 24 11.02 0.14 -5.30
N HIS A 25 11.28 -0.50 -6.45
CA HIS A 25 11.58 0.17 -7.71
C HIS A 25 10.38 0.21 -8.68
N TRP A 26 9.15 0.08 -8.19
CA TRP A 26 7.97 0.07 -9.06
C TRP A 26 7.76 1.42 -9.76
N GLU A 27 7.79 1.43 -11.09
CA GLU A 27 7.59 2.62 -11.94
C GLU A 27 6.25 2.65 -12.68
N GLY A 28 5.48 1.55 -12.63
CA GLY A 28 4.22 1.38 -13.36
C GLY A 28 3.00 2.00 -12.68
N ASP A 29 1.81 1.55 -13.07
CA ASP A 29 0.57 1.96 -12.42
C ASP A 29 0.57 1.50 -10.95
N LEU A 30 0.25 2.42 -10.04
CA LEU A 30 0.32 2.16 -8.60
C LEU A 30 -0.81 1.25 -8.10
N ARG A 31 -1.91 1.12 -8.86
CA ARG A 31 -2.98 0.15 -8.57
C ARG A 31 -2.52 -1.25 -8.94
N GLU A 32 -1.75 -1.38 -10.02
CA GLU A 32 -1.08 -2.63 -10.36
C GLU A 32 -0.04 -3.01 -9.29
N LEU A 33 0.68 -2.03 -8.73
CA LEU A 33 1.54 -2.26 -7.56
C LEU A 33 0.74 -2.84 -6.39
N MET A 34 -0.38 -2.22 -6.01
CA MET A 34 -1.18 -2.71 -4.89
C MET A 34 -1.82 -4.08 -5.17
N ALA A 35 -2.20 -4.36 -6.42
CA ALA A 35 -2.67 -5.68 -6.82
C ALA A 35 -1.56 -6.74 -6.72
N PHE A 36 -0.33 -6.39 -7.11
CA PHE A 36 0.84 -7.26 -6.93
C PHE A 36 1.13 -7.52 -5.46
N VAL A 37 1.16 -6.47 -4.63
CA VAL A 37 1.35 -6.60 -3.18
C VAL A 37 0.28 -7.50 -2.56
N HIS A 38 -1.00 -7.29 -2.89
CA HIS A 38 -2.09 -8.13 -2.42
C HIS A 38 -1.87 -9.61 -2.78
N SER A 39 -1.37 -9.89 -3.99
CA SER A 39 -1.14 -11.26 -4.45
C SER A 39 -0.08 -12.04 -3.66
N ILE A 40 0.84 -11.34 -2.99
CA ILE A 40 1.91 -11.93 -2.17
C ILE A 40 1.71 -11.64 -0.66
N TRP A 41 0.58 -11.04 -0.28
CA TRP A 41 0.31 -10.67 1.11
C TRP A 41 -0.13 -11.88 1.92
N TRP A 42 0.59 -12.16 3.02
CA TRP A 42 0.23 -13.28 3.89
C TRP A 42 -1.07 -12.98 4.65
N ALA A 43 -1.97 -13.97 4.65
CA ALA A 43 -3.31 -13.89 5.24
C ALA A 43 -4.14 -12.69 4.72
N ALA A 44 -4.11 -12.45 3.40
CA ALA A 44 -4.86 -11.36 2.75
C ALA A 44 -6.35 -11.34 3.15
N ASP A 45 -7.00 -12.52 3.26
CA ASP A 45 -8.41 -12.64 3.68
C ASP A 45 -8.72 -12.01 5.05
N TRP A 46 -7.72 -11.82 5.91
CA TRP A 46 -7.86 -11.20 7.23
C TRP A 46 -7.15 -9.85 7.34
N GLY A 47 -5.93 -9.77 6.81
CA GLY A 47 -5.04 -8.62 6.96
C GLY A 47 -5.23 -7.53 5.91
N TRP A 48 -6.08 -7.74 4.91
CA TRP A 48 -6.30 -6.80 3.82
C TRP A 48 -7.79 -6.45 3.68
N ASN A 49 -8.08 -5.15 3.68
CA ASN A 49 -9.40 -4.63 3.33
C ASN A 49 -9.25 -3.51 2.30
N GLN A 50 -10.08 -3.55 1.26
CA GLN A 50 -10.09 -2.54 0.20
C GLN A 50 -11.50 -1.96 0.07
N GLU A 51 -11.62 -0.64 0.19
CA GLU A 51 -12.87 0.09 -0.01
C GLU A 51 -12.70 1.06 -1.19
N GLY A 52 -13.06 0.59 -2.38
CA GLY A 52 -12.78 1.31 -3.62
C GLY A 52 -11.27 1.49 -3.85
N ASP A 53 -10.79 2.72 -3.67
CA ASP A 53 -9.41 3.14 -3.90
C ASP A 53 -8.60 3.31 -2.60
N ASP A 54 -9.23 3.00 -1.46
CA ASP A 54 -8.59 3.07 -0.15
C ASP A 54 -8.25 1.65 0.34
N TYR A 55 -7.03 1.50 0.84
CA TYR A 55 -6.46 0.23 1.28
C TYR A 55 -6.15 0.29 2.77
N TYR A 56 -6.64 -0.68 3.53
CA TYR A 56 -6.38 -0.88 4.95
C TYR A 56 -5.67 -2.21 5.11
N VAL A 57 -4.39 -2.15 5.47
CA VAL A 57 -3.56 -3.34 5.53
C VAL A 57 -2.97 -3.48 6.92
N SER A 58 -2.97 -4.71 7.43
CA SER A 58 -2.50 -5.07 8.75
C SER A 58 -1.45 -6.17 8.61
N THR A 59 -0.23 -5.93 9.08
CA THR A 59 0.84 -6.93 8.99
C THR A 59 0.58 -8.14 9.89
N GLY A 60 -0.21 -7.96 10.96
CA GLY A 60 -0.51 -9.02 11.93
C GLY A 60 0.70 -9.43 12.76
N GLY A 61 1.78 -8.66 12.73
CA GLY A 61 3.07 -9.02 13.35
C GLY A 61 3.82 -10.13 12.61
N TRP A 62 3.45 -10.42 11.35
CA TRP A 62 4.15 -11.38 10.52
C TRP A 62 5.23 -10.69 9.68
N SER A 63 6.48 -11.17 9.76
CA SER A 63 7.65 -10.43 9.30
C SER A 63 7.67 -10.21 7.78
N GLY A 64 7.21 -11.14 6.94
CA GLY A 64 7.21 -10.91 5.50
C GLY A 64 6.26 -9.79 5.05
N ASN A 65 5.16 -9.55 5.77
CA ASN A 65 4.26 -8.42 5.52
C ASN A 65 4.92 -7.12 5.97
N GLU A 66 5.73 -7.18 7.04
CA GLU A 66 6.55 -6.04 7.48
C GLU A 66 7.65 -5.71 6.47
N ASP A 67 8.26 -6.72 5.83
CA ASP A 67 9.25 -6.55 4.76
C ASP A 67 8.60 -5.90 3.52
N ILE A 68 7.41 -6.36 3.12
CA ILE A 68 6.62 -5.75 2.04
C ILE A 68 6.32 -4.27 2.33
N ILE A 69 5.89 -3.95 3.56
CA ILE A 69 5.68 -2.55 3.97
C ILE A 69 7.00 -1.77 3.94
N GLY A 70 8.10 -2.40 4.33
CA GLY A 70 9.46 -1.86 4.20
C GLY A 70 9.77 -1.45 2.76
N ALA A 71 9.54 -2.34 1.81
CA ALA A 71 9.73 -2.08 0.38
C ALA A 71 8.81 -0.98 -0.14
N LEU A 72 7.52 -0.99 0.23
CA LEU A 72 6.57 0.08 -0.11
C LEU A 72 7.02 1.44 0.45
N ARG A 73 7.63 1.46 1.63
CA ARG A 73 8.18 2.68 2.24
C ARG A 73 9.44 3.18 1.53
N SER A 74 10.26 2.28 1.00
CA SER A 74 11.42 2.64 0.18
C SER A 74 11.01 3.20 -1.19
N ASN A 75 9.85 2.80 -1.72
CA ASN A 75 9.26 3.44 -2.89
C ASN A 75 8.77 4.86 -2.54
N PHE A 76 9.67 5.84 -2.69
CA PHE A 76 9.46 7.21 -2.24
C PHE A 76 8.20 7.87 -2.82
N LEU A 77 7.92 7.66 -4.12
CA LEU A 77 6.78 8.27 -4.79
C LEU A 77 5.46 7.67 -4.27
N PHE A 78 5.38 6.34 -4.20
CA PHE A 78 4.22 5.66 -3.66
C PHE A 78 3.95 6.11 -2.22
N TRP A 79 4.97 6.02 -1.35
CA TRP A 79 4.82 6.32 0.05
C TRP A 79 4.41 7.77 0.27
N SER A 80 5.12 8.72 -0.35
CA SER A 80 4.85 10.15 -0.14
C SER A 80 3.47 10.59 -0.63
N LEU A 81 2.95 9.96 -1.69
CA LEU A 81 1.67 10.34 -2.28
C LEU A 81 0.48 9.61 -1.68
N HIS A 82 0.63 8.33 -1.34
CA HIS A 82 -0.50 7.46 -1.00
C HIS A 82 -0.56 7.03 0.47
N HIS A 83 0.56 7.02 1.20
CA HIS A 83 0.53 6.72 2.64
C HIS A 83 -0.24 7.81 3.40
N ARG A 84 -1.09 7.39 4.35
CA ARG A 84 -1.91 8.32 5.14
C ARG A 84 -1.80 8.11 6.63
N SER A 85 -1.69 6.88 7.09
CA SER A 85 -1.53 6.62 8.52
C SER A 85 -0.78 5.33 8.76
N THR A 86 -0.02 5.34 9.85
CA THR A 86 0.53 4.16 10.49
C THR A 86 0.02 4.15 11.92
N ARG A 87 -0.51 3.01 12.37
CA ARG A 87 -0.93 2.81 13.77
C ARG A 87 -0.11 1.68 14.37
N ALA A 88 0.13 1.77 15.68
CA ALA A 88 0.80 0.71 16.44
C ALA A 88 0.10 -0.64 16.21
N GLY A 89 0.89 -1.72 16.11
CA GLY A 89 0.40 -3.05 15.74
C GLY A 89 0.48 -3.37 14.24
N GLY A 90 1.12 -2.50 13.43
CA GLY A 90 1.37 -2.78 12.02
C GLY A 90 0.16 -2.54 11.12
N HIS A 91 -0.66 -1.54 11.44
CA HIS A 91 -1.80 -1.15 10.61
C HIS A 91 -1.46 0.08 9.77
N PHE A 92 -1.73 -0.01 8.47
CA PHE A 92 -1.42 1.03 7.48
C PHE A 92 -2.67 1.36 6.67
N MET A 93 -2.76 2.63 6.27
CA MET A 93 -3.81 3.13 5.39
C MET A 93 -3.18 3.84 4.19
N PHE A 94 -3.58 3.42 2.99
CA PHE A 94 -3.17 4.03 1.72
C PHE A 94 -4.40 4.52 0.95
N CYS A 95 -4.30 5.70 0.32
CA CYS A 95 -5.41 6.36 -0.36
C CYS A 95 -5.01 6.75 -1.78
N PHE A 96 -5.80 6.34 -2.78
CA PHE A 96 -5.53 6.60 -4.21
C PHE A 96 -6.37 7.73 -4.82
N HIS A 97 -7.07 8.49 -3.98
CA HIS A 97 -7.81 9.66 -4.42
C HIS A 97 -6.87 10.73 -5.00
N SER A 98 -7.31 11.37 -6.09
CA SER A 98 -6.58 12.53 -6.64
C SER A 98 -6.43 13.62 -5.58
N LEU A 99 -5.33 14.38 -5.63
CA LEU A 99 -5.10 15.52 -4.71
C LEU A 99 -6.28 16.51 -4.66
N ALA A 100 -7.04 16.63 -5.77
CA ALA A 100 -8.24 17.47 -5.85
C ALA A 100 -9.48 16.84 -5.21
N ALA A 101 -9.62 15.51 -5.25
CA ALA A 101 -10.70 14.78 -4.59
C ALA A 101 -10.43 14.52 -3.09
N HIS A 102 -9.23 14.84 -2.62
CA HIS A 102 -8.79 14.56 -1.25
C HIS A 102 -9.64 15.29 -0.20
N ASP A 103 -10.17 16.48 -0.51
CA ASP A 103 -11.07 17.22 0.37
C ASP A 103 -12.44 16.53 0.55
N LEU A 104 -12.77 15.55 -0.30
CA LEU A 104 -14.00 14.74 -0.23
C LEU A 104 -13.79 13.39 0.47
N CYS A 105 -12.54 13.01 0.79
CA CYS A 105 -12.24 11.77 1.50
C CYS A 105 -12.73 11.87 2.95
N GLY A 106 -13.89 11.27 3.23
CA GLY A 106 -14.52 11.25 4.56
C GLY A 106 -13.66 10.61 5.66
N GLN A 107 -12.68 9.80 5.26
CA GLN A 107 -11.72 9.17 6.17
C GLN A 107 -10.47 10.02 6.43
N CYS A 108 -10.10 10.90 5.50
CA CYS A 108 -8.89 11.72 5.55
C CYS A 108 -9.07 13.01 6.38
N LYS A 109 -10.32 13.36 6.77
CA LYS A 109 -10.71 14.46 7.67
C LYS A 109 -9.88 15.77 7.53
N GLY A 110 -9.63 16.20 6.30
CA GLY A 110 -8.97 17.48 6.04
C GLY A 110 -7.45 17.44 6.14
N THR A 111 -6.80 16.43 5.57
CA THR A 111 -5.38 16.51 5.18
C THR A 111 -5.20 16.96 3.72
N GLY A 112 -6.29 17.42 3.08
CA GLY A 112 -6.32 17.94 1.73
C GLY A 112 -5.89 19.39 1.59
N LEU A 113 -5.86 19.85 0.33
CA LEU A 113 -5.41 21.20 -0.05
C LEU A 113 -6.20 22.30 0.67
N ASP A 114 -7.46 22.06 1.03
CA ASP A 114 -8.26 23.03 1.78
C ASP A 114 -7.86 23.17 3.26
N ALA A 115 -7.19 22.18 3.85
CA ALA A 115 -6.59 22.33 5.17
C ALA A 115 -5.27 23.12 5.13
N LEU A 116 -4.48 22.97 4.06
CA LEU A 116 -3.29 23.78 3.82
C LEU A 116 -3.64 25.26 3.59
N LYS A 117 -4.74 25.55 2.87
CA LYS A 117 -5.23 26.93 2.65
C LYS A 117 -5.74 27.62 3.92
N LYS A 118 -6.21 26.88 4.93
CA LYS A 118 -6.67 27.44 6.22
C LYS A 118 -5.54 27.73 7.20
N ALA A 119 -4.32 27.30 6.90
CA ALA A 119 -3.14 27.51 7.73
C ALA A 119 -2.33 28.76 7.35
N THR A 120 -2.85 29.61 6.45
CA THR A 120 -2.24 30.88 6.01
C THR A 120 -3.15 32.05 6.37
#